data_AF-A0A7J9XU24-F1
#
_entry.id   AF-A0A7J9XU24-F1
#
_cell.length_a   1.000
_cell.length_b   1.000
_cell.length_c   1.000
_cell.angle_alpha   90.00
_cell.angle_beta   90.00
_cell.angle_gamma   90.00
#
_symmetry.space_group_name_H-M   'P 1'
#
loop_
_entity.id
_entity.type
_entity.pdbx_description
1 polymer ?
#
loop_
_entity_poly.entity_id
_entity_poly.type
_entity_poly.pdbx_seq_one_letter_code
_entity_poly.pdbx_strand_id
1 'polypeptide(L)'
;MTVPEYVPTRPRTDWAWRGGPEFTAPDGSHIRLDRPGLNSSQPWSCAFVARAPGARDGLTVAEIGAFDWHVTYTMPGAEVTATPFAGGELLVASLREPPEYRAAWRGQWFELHHRAPGPVPAGGGVGRVFDALRLTDTPTGMLASPRTAAVRFEPFQVAKAVPGIGALRIGRPGEAGFDIPRFRGRSTRHGEIWRRPLGDGARGRARDELLLLATSTAVTQLIPGPRDTADADTALAFLEELTVSWEPA
;
A
#
# COMPACT_ATOMS: atom_id res chain seq x y z
N MET A 1 35.78 16.47 -7.59
CA MET A 1 34.64 17.00 -6.83
C MET A 1 33.97 15.80 -6.19
N THR A 2 34.23 15.56 -4.91
CA THR A 2 33.82 14.35 -4.19
C THR A 2 32.36 14.51 -3.79
N VAL A 3 31.46 13.68 -4.33
CA VAL A 3 30.06 13.65 -3.92
C VAL A 3 30.04 13.17 -2.46
N PRO A 4 29.45 13.92 -1.52
CA PRO A 4 29.36 13.47 -0.14
C PRO A 4 28.52 12.18 -0.10
N GLU A 5 29.09 11.15 0.53
CA GLU A 5 28.42 9.89 0.80
C GLU A 5 27.23 10.17 1.73
N TYR A 6 26.02 10.13 1.18
CA TYR A 6 24.80 10.30 1.97
C TYR A 6 24.52 9.00 2.71
N VAL A 7 24.76 8.99 4.02
CA VAL A 7 24.33 7.93 4.92
C VAL A 7 22.87 8.21 5.32
N PRO A 8 21.89 7.36 4.96
CA PRO A 8 20.52 7.54 5.40
C PRO A 8 20.45 7.47 6.92
N THR A 9 20.07 8.57 7.58
CA THR A 9 20.15 8.69 9.05
C THR A 9 18.98 8.06 9.80
N ARG A 10 17.93 7.55 9.11
CA ARG A 10 16.73 7.02 9.77
C ARG A 10 16.20 5.71 9.17
N PRO A 11 16.24 4.57 9.88
CA PRO A 11 15.60 3.35 9.41
C PRO A 11 14.08 3.54 9.14
N ARG A 12 13.51 2.67 8.30
CA ARG A 12 12.07 2.66 7.90
C ARG A 12 11.08 2.78 9.08
N THR A 13 11.51 2.38 10.28
CA THR A 13 10.75 2.37 11.52
C THR A 13 10.63 3.74 12.20
N ASP A 14 11.45 4.71 11.81
CA ASP A 14 11.59 5.99 12.53
C ASP A 14 10.85 7.14 11.83
N TRP A 15 10.13 6.83 10.75
CA TRP A 15 9.18 7.77 10.17
C TRP A 15 7.97 7.88 11.08
N ALA A 16 7.51 9.11 11.32
CA ALA A 16 6.38 9.40 12.21
C ALA A 16 5.03 9.07 11.55
N TRP A 17 4.88 7.82 11.11
CA TRP A 17 3.62 7.27 10.64
C TRP A 17 2.58 7.40 11.75
N ARG A 18 1.36 7.77 11.34
CA ARG A 18 0.23 7.79 12.26
C ARG A 18 -0.23 6.37 12.54
N GLY A 19 -0.26 5.56 11.48
CA GLY A 19 -0.84 4.24 11.52
C GLY A 19 -2.30 4.29 12.02
N GLY A 20 -2.66 3.33 12.86
CA GLY A 20 -4.01 3.14 13.37
C GLY A 20 -4.69 1.89 12.80
N PRO A 21 -5.78 1.45 13.44
CA PRO A 21 -6.50 0.23 13.06
C PRO A 21 -7.47 0.41 11.88
N GLU A 22 -7.66 1.64 11.41
CA GLU A 22 -8.67 2.01 10.43
C GLU A 22 -8.04 2.61 9.18
N PHE A 23 -8.67 2.38 8.02
CA PHE A 23 -8.27 2.96 6.75
C PHE A 23 -9.47 3.20 5.83
N THR A 24 -9.51 4.36 5.19
CA THR A 24 -10.50 4.71 4.16
C THR A 24 -9.86 4.53 2.78
N ALA A 25 -10.38 3.58 2.01
CA ALA A 25 -9.93 3.30 0.65
C ALA A 25 -10.37 4.40 -0.33
N PRO A 26 -9.76 4.48 -1.54
CA PRO A 26 -10.06 5.54 -2.49
C PRO A 26 -11.52 5.63 -2.95
N ASP A 27 -12.24 4.51 -2.98
CA ASP A 27 -13.68 4.49 -3.29
C ASP A 27 -14.59 4.88 -2.11
N GLY A 28 -14.01 5.27 -0.97
CA GLY A 28 -14.73 5.65 0.26
C GLY A 28 -15.07 4.49 1.17
N SER A 29 -14.80 3.25 0.76
CA SER A 29 -15.02 2.10 1.62
C SER A 29 -14.05 2.08 2.81
N HIS A 30 -14.51 1.50 3.92
CA HIS A 30 -13.82 1.56 5.19
C HIS A 30 -13.32 0.19 5.64
N ILE A 31 -12.04 0.11 6.00
CA ILE A 31 -11.38 -1.10 6.48
C ILE A 31 -11.05 -0.90 7.96
N ARG A 32 -11.41 -1.88 8.79
CA ARG A 32 -11.10 -1.88 10.22
C ARG A 32 -10.45 -3.18 10.65
N LEU A 33 -9.38 -3.05 11.42
CA LEU A 33 -8.71 -4.14 12.13
C LEU A 33 -9.06 -4.06 13.61
N ASP A 34 -9.53 -5.16 14.20
CA ASP A 34 -9.78 -5.21 15.63
C ASP A 34 -9.19 -6.48 16.27
N ARG A 35 -8.33 -6.26 17.26
CA ARG A 35 -7.70 -7.29 18.08
C ARG A 35 -7.16 -6.64 19.37
N PRO A 36 -7.35 -7.26 20.55
CA PRO A 36 -6.69 -6.81 21.78
C PRO A 36 -5.17 -6.73 21.61
N GLY A 37 -4.58 -5.58 21.94
CA GLY A 37 -3.12 -5.38 21.84
C GLY A 37 -2.56 -5.31 20.41
N LEU A 38 -3.40 -5.04 19.40
CA LEU A 38 -2.92 -4.82 18.03
C LEU A 38 -1.92 -3.67 17.96
N ASN A 39 -0.68 -3.95 17.55
CA ASN A 39 0.27 -2.92 17.19
C ASN A 39 -0.01 -2.42 15.76
N SER A 40 -0.77 -1.33 15.66
CA SER A 40 -1.16 -0.72 14.38
C SER A 40 -0.30 0.49 13.99
N SER A 41 0.90 0.64 14.56
CA SER A 41 1.76 1.83 14.39
C SER A 41 2.33 2.02 12.98
N GLN A 42 2.42 0.95 12.19
CA GLN A 42 2.95 1.02 10.82
C GLN A 42 1.94 1.65 9.87
N PRO A 43 2.35 2.24 8.74
CA PRO A 43 1.43 2.95 7.89
C PRO A 43 0.51 2.02 7.10
N TRP A 44 -0.62 2.56 6.69
CA TRP A 44 -1.46 1.95 5.66
C TRP A 44 -0.93 2.27 4.26
N SER A 45 -1.19 1.35 3.31
CA SER A 45 -1.10 1.66 1.90
C SER A 45 -2.22 0.99 1.11
N CYS A 46 -2.58 1.57 -0.03
CA CYS A 46 -3.61 1.02 -0.90
C CYS A 46 -3.18 1.18 -2.35
N ALA A 47 -2.97 0.05 -3.04
CA ALA A 47 -2.67 0.04 -4.46
C ALA A 47 -3.95 -0.14 -5.28
N PHE A 48 -4.06 0.56 -6.40
CA PHE A 48 -5.13 0.40 -7.37
C PHE A 48 -4.67 0.83 -8.75
N VAL A 49 -5.54 0.64 -9.75
CA VAL A 49 -5.26 1.06 -11.12
C VAL A 49 -6.36 2.01 -11.58
N ALA A 50 -5.97 3.16 -12.11
CA ALA A 50 -6.86 4.03 -12.87
C ALA A 50 -6.72 3.71 -14.36
N ARG A 51 -7.82 3.28 -14.98
CA ARG A 51 -7.89 3.00 -16.41
C ARG A 51 -8.62 4.13 -17.12
N ALA A 52 -7.95 4.75 -18.08
CA ALA A 52 -8.52 5.75 -18.99
C ALA A 52 -8.42 5.24 -20.44
N PRO A 53 -9.10 5.87 -21.42
CA PRO A 53 -8.92 5.50 -22.83
C PRO A 53 -7.44 5.60 -23.25
N GLY A 54 -6.84 4.47 -23.60
CA GLY A 54 -5.43 4.38 -24.01
C GLY A 54 -4.40 4.45 -22.88
N ALA A 55 -4.81 4.47 -21.60
CA ALA A 55 -3.90 4.53 -20.46
C ALA A 55 -4.34 3.63 -19.31
N ARG A 56 -3.36 3.07 -18.58
CA ARG A 56 -3.56 2.22 -17.41
C ARG A 56 -2.49 2.56 -16.38
N ASP A 57 -2.85 3.38 -15.41
CA ASP A 57 -1.92 3.94 -14.44
C ASP A 57 -2.02 3.22 -13.11
N GLY A 58 -0.91 2.61 -12.68
CA GLY A 58 -0.78 2.07 -11.33
C GLY A 58 -0.60 3.21 -10.34
N LEU A 59 -1.42 3.20 -9.29
CA LEU A 59 -1.45 4.22 -8.25
C LEU A 59 -1.38 3.57 -6.88
N THR A 60 -0.71 4.24 -5.94
CA THR A 60 -0.64 3.79 -4.54
C THR A 60 -0.91 4.96 -3.62
N VAL A 61 -1.93 4.86 -2.77
CA VAL A 61 -2.07 5.72 -1.60
C VAL A 61 -1.13 5.22 -0.51
N ALA A 62 -0.36 6.10 0.10
CA ALA A 62 0.47 5.82 1.26
C ALA A 62 0.46 7.02 2.21
N GLU A 63 0.75 6.82 3.49
CA GLU A 63 0.85 7.93 4.43
C GLU A 63 1.96 8.93 4.01
N ILE A 64 1.83 10.18 4.47
CA ILE A 64 2.78 11.26 4.18
C ILE A 64 4.23 10.91 4.55
N GLY A 65 5.16 11.22 3.65
CA GLY A 65 6.58 10.91 3.78
C GLY A 65 7.01 9.60 3.13
N ALA A 66 6.07 8.84 2.56
CA ALA A 66 6.39 7.61 1.82
C ALA A 66 7.23 7.91 0.58
N PHE A 67 7.02 9.06 -0.05
CA PHE A 67 7.75 9.48 -1.25
C PHE A 67 9.21 9.72 -0.92
N ASP A 68 9.47 10.50 0.13
CA ASP A 68 10.83 10.80 0.58
C ASP A 68 11.56 9.50 0.92
N TRP A 69 10.91 8.60 1.67
CA TRP A 69 11.45 7.28 1.98
C TRP A 69 11.77 6.48 0.70
N HIS A 70 10.83 6.38 -0.23
CA HIS A 70 11.02 5.63 -1.47
C HIS A 70 12.18 6.20 -2.30
N VAL A 71 12.25 7.51 -2.44
CA VAL A 71 13.32 8.15 -3.20
C VAL A 71 14.67 7.91 -2.54
N THR A 72 14.77 8.14 -1.23
CA THR A 72 16.01 7.94 -0.47
C THR A 72 16.57 6.53 -0.60
N TYR A 73 15.72 5.49 -0.51
CA TYR A 73 16.18 4.11 -0.46
C TYR A 73 16.17 3.36 -1.78
N THR A 74 15.36 3.79 -2.74
CA THR A 74 15.16 3.03 -3.98
C THR A 74 15.47 3.83 -5.24
N MET A 75 15.77 5.13 -5.11
CA MET A 75 16.27 5.97 -6.19
C MET A 75 17.45 6.83 -5.71
N PRO A 76 18.54 6.22 -5.20
CA PRO A 76 19.69 6.98 -4.73
C PRO A 76 20.25 7.87 -5.85
N GLY A 77 20.42 9.16 -5.56
CA GLY A 77 20.89 10.15 -6.52
C GLY A 77 19.82 10.77 -7.42
N ALA A 78 18.53 10.48 -7.19
CA ALA A 78 17.46 11.13 -7.93
C ALA A 78 17.39 12.63 -7.66
N GLU A 79 17.17 13.41 -8.71
CA GLU A 79 16.81 14.83 -8.59
C GLU A 79 15.33 14.90 -8.17
N VAL A 80 15.04 15.66 -7.11
CA VAL A 80 13.68 15.84 -6.57
C VAL A 80 13.22 17.27 -6.79
N THR A 81 12.02 17.43 -7.33
CA THR A 81 11.33 18.71 -7.46
C THR A 81 10.00 18.65 -6.73
N ALA A 82 9.60 19.77 -6.14
CA ALA A 82 8.31 19.97 -5.49
C ALA A 82 7.66 21.23 -6.06
N THR A 83 6.40 21.15 -6.46
CA THR A 83 5.65 22.28 -7.02
C THR A 83 4.23 22.29 -6.49
N PRO A 84 3.65 23.45 -6.18
CA PRO A 84 2.24 23.54 -5.79
C PRO A 84 1.32 22.96 -6.88
N PHE A 85 0.38 22.09 -6.49
CA PHE A 85 -0.53 21.42 -7.44
C PHE A 85 -1.87 21.05 -6.79
N ALA A 86 -2.97 21.57 -7.33
CA ALA A 86 -4.34 21.22 -6.98
C ALA A 86 -4.65 21.15 -5.46
N GLY A 87 -4.16 22.13 -4.68
CA GLY A 87 -4.38 22.19 -3.23
C GLY A 87 -3.43 21.34 -2.38
N GLY A 88 -2.45 20.69 -3.01
CA GLY A 88 -1.33 20.00 -2.37
C GLY A 88 -0.01 20.31 -3.07
N GLU A 89 0.93 19.38 -3.00
CA GLU A 89 2.21 19.47 -3.72
C GLU A 89 2.37 18.31 -4.70
N LEU A 90 2.81 18.61 -5.92
CA LEU A 90 3.31 17.61 -6.86
C LEU A 90 4.81 17.45 -6.65
N LEU A 91 5.21 16.24 -6.26
CA LEU A 91 6.59 15.82 -6.11
C LEU A 91 6.98 14.97 -7.31
N VAL A 92 8.17 15.21 -7.85
CA VAL A 92 8.74 14.40 -8.93
C VAL A 92 10.19 14.09 -8.62
N ALA A 93 10.53 12.81 -8.59
CA ALA A 93 11.88 12.32 -8.46
C ALA A 93 12.28 11.64 -9.77
N SER A 94 13.45 11.96 -10.29
CA SER A 94 13.93 11.41 -11.56
C SER A 94 15.39 11.00 -11.52
N LEU A 95 15.68 9.87 -12.15
CA LEU A 95 17.03 9.41 -12.46
C LEU A 95 17.30 9.58 -13.96
N ARG A 96 18.55 9.92 -14.30
CA ARG A 96 19.00 10.00 -15.69
C ARG A 96 19.44 8.64 -16.23
N GLU A 97 20.12 7.85 -15.40
CA GLU A 97 20.70 6.56 -15.78
C GLU A 97 20.54 5.51 -14.66
N PRO A 98 19.72 4.46 -14.86
CA PRO A 98 18.75 4.31 -15.94
C PRO A 98 17.61 5.36 -15.82
N PRO A 99 16.96 5.74 -16.94
CA PRO A 99 15.86 6.69 -16.90
C PRO A 99 14.65 6.08 -16.20
N GLU A 100 14.30 6.64 -15.05
CA GLU A 100 13.11 6.32 -14.25
C GLU A 100 12.59 7.61 -13.61
N TYR A 101 11.28 7.72 -13.47
CA TYR A 101 10.70 8.73 -12.59
C TYR A 101 9.63 8.15 -11.67
N ARG A 102 9.47 8.85 -10.54
CA ARG A 102 8.36 8.66 -9.61
C ARG A 102 7.73 10.01 -9.35
N ALA A 103 6.43 10.02 -9.24
CA ALA A 103 5.68 11.20 -8.89
C ALA A 103 4.75 10.90 -7.73
N ALA A 104 4.48 11.91 -6.91
CA ALA A 104 3.42 11.83 -5.92
C ALA A 104 2.69 13.16 -5.82
N TRP A 105 1.36 13.08 -5.68
CA TRP A 105 0.60 14.18 -5.10
C TRP A 105 0.62 14.03 -3.58
N ARG A 106 1.09 15.06 -2.86
CA ARG A 106 1.19 15.09 -1.41
C ARG A 106 0.10 15.98 -0.83
N GLY A 107 -0.77 15.37 -0.02
CA GLY A 107 -1.73 16.05 0.84
C GLY A 107 -1.18 16.35 2.23
N GLN A 108 -2.09 16.60 3.17
CA GLN A 108 -1.78 16.83 4.59
C GLN A 108 -1.47 15.52 5.34
N TRP A 109 -2.13 14.42 4.97
CA TRP A 109 -2.10 13.14 5.65
C TRP A 109 -1.54 12.02 4.78
N PHE A 110 -1.94 11.97 3.50
CA PHE A 110 -1.54 10.93 2.56
C PHE A 110 -0.89 11.49 1.29
N GLU A 111 -0.16 10.62 0.61
CA GLU A 111 0.43 10.80 -0.70
C GLU A 111 -0.20 9.81 -1.70
N LEU A 112 -0.50 10.26 -2.91
CA LEU A 112 -0.88 9.41 -4.03
C LEU A 112 0.30 9.28 -4.98
N HIS A 113 0.86 8.09 -5.07
CA HIS A 113 2.04 7.79 -5.86
C HIS A 113 1.69 7.27 -7.23
N HIS A 114 2.51 7.67 -8.20
CA HIS A 114 2.57 7.12 -9.54
C HIS A 114 4.03 6.77 -9.89
N ARG A 115 4.22 5.64 -10.55
CA ARG A 115 5.52 5.22 -11.07
C ARG A 115 5.35 4.79 -12.52
N ALA A 116 6.25 5.26 -13.37
CA ALA A 116 6.38 4.75 -14.73
C ALA A 116 7.86 4.60 -15.10
N PRO A 117 8.20 3.60 -15.94
CA PRO A 117 9.54 3.48 -16.49
C PRO A 117 9.82 4.62 -17.49
N GLY A 118 11.10 4.95 -17.68
CA GLY A 118 11.52 5.95 -18.65
C GLY A 118 11.69 7.35 -18.07
N PRO A 119 12.02 8.34 -18.92
CA PRO A 119 12.26 9.71 -18.49
C PRO A 119 10.96 10.40 -18.07
N VAL A 120 11.10 11.47 -17.30
CA VAL A 120 9.98 12.37 -16.99
C VAL A 120 9.35 12.87 -18.30
N PRO A 121 8.02 12.75 -18.50
CA PRO A 121 7.35 13.27 -19.67
C PRO A 121 7.56 14.78 -19.84
N ALA A 122 7.89 15.22 -21.04
CA ALA A 122 7.98 16.64 -21.37
C ALA A 122 6.63 17.36 -21.20
N GLY A 123 6.65 18.67 -20.97
CA GLY A 123 5.47 19.54 -21.05
C GLY A 123 4.41 19.33 -19.96
N GLY A 124 4.80 18.95 -18.74
CA GLY A 124 3.87 18.81 -17.61
C GLY A 124 3.05 17.52 -17.60
N GLY A 125 3.44 16.52 -18.41
CA GLY A 125 2.70 15.25 -18.54
C GLY A 125 2.54 14.44 -17.24
N VAL A 126 3.39 14.66 -16.24
CA VAL A 126 3.27 14.01 -14.92
C VAL A 126 1.99 14.42 -14.19
N GLY A 127 1.62 15.71 -14.25
CA GLY A 127 0.42 16.21 -13.58
C GLY A 127 -0.88 15.61 -14.12
N ARG A 128 -0.88 15.19 -15.40
CA ARG A 128 -2.06 14.66 -16.09
C ARG A 128 -2.69 13.45 -15.39
N VAL A 129 -1.87 12.57 -14.79
CA VAL A 129 -2.36 11.41 -14.06
C VAL A 129 -3.18 11.85 -12.83
N PHE A 130 -2.70 12.86 -12.11
CA PHE A 130 -3.37 13.40 -10.93
C PHE A 130 -4.55 14.29 -11.30
N ASP A 131 -4.45 15.06 -12.39
CA ASP A 131 -5.55 15.89 -12.91
C ASP A 131 -6.77 15.06 -13.32
N ALA A 132 -6.58 13.79 -13.69
CA ALA A 132 -7.70 12.90 -14.00
C ALA A 132 -8.60 12.59 -12.79
N LEU A 133 -8.15 12.93 -11.58
CA LEU A 133 -8.77 12.56 -10.31
C LEU A 133 -9.21 13.80 -9.51
N ARG A 134 -10.26 13.65 -8.72
CA ARG A 134 -10.55 14.50 -7.58
C ARG A 134 -10.06 13.77 -6.34
N LEU A 135 -9.14 14.39 -5.62
CA LEU A 135 -8.56 13.83 -4.42
C LEU A 135 -9.15 14.54 -3.21
N THR A 136 -9.51 13.78 -2.17
CA THR A 136 -9.89 14.33 -0.87
C THR A 136 -9.10 13.57 0.18
N ASP A 137 -8.12 14.27 0.74
CA ASP A 137 -7.24 13.72 1.75
C ASP A 137 -7.87 13.82 3.14
N THR A 138 -7.82 12.73 3.91
CA THR A 138 -8.49 12.60 5.20
C THR A 138 -7.53 11.98 6.22
N PRO A 139 -7.77 12.14 7.53
CA PRO A 139 -6.89 11.54 8.54
C PRO A 139 -6.78 10.01 8.47
N THR A 140 -7.76 9.32 7.86
CA THR A 140 -7.83 7.86 7.79
C THR A 140 -7.57 7.30 6.40
N GLY A 141 -7.38 8.14 5.38
CA GLY A 141 -7.10 7.69 4.01
C GLY A 141 -7.24 8.79 2.98
N MET A 142 -7.18 8.43 1.71
CA MET A 142 -7.37 9.37 0.61
C MET A 142 -8.48 8.88 -0.30
N LEU A 143 -9.55 9.65 -0.39
CA LEU A 143 -10.60 9.43 -1.37
C LEU A 143 -10.09 9.87 -2.74
N ALA A 144 -10.37 9.06 -3.76
CA ALA A 144 -10.16 9.42 -5.15
C ALA A 144 -11.47 9.21 -5.90
N SER A 145 -11.83 10.16 -6.76
CA SER A 145 -12.91 9.95 -7.72
C SER A 145 -12.48 10.38 -9.12
N PRO A 146 -12.84 9.63 -10.16
CA PRO A 146 -12.67 10.06 -11.53
C PRO A 146 -13.28 11.44 -11.78
N ARG A 147 -12.55 12.35 -12.46
CA ARG A 147 -13.17 13.61 -12.96
C ARG A 147 -14.11 13.39 -14.12
N THR A 148 -13.95 12.29 -14.85
CA THR A 148 -14.74 11.94 -16.02
C THR A 148 -15.18 10.49 -15.95
N ALA A 149 -16.33 10.16 -16.55
CA ALA A 149 -16.84 8.79 -16.61
C ALA A 149 -15.97 7.84 -17.45
N ALA A 150 -15.01 8.37 -18.22
CA ALA A 150 -14.08 7.59 -19.02
C ALA A 150 -12.98 6.93 -18.18
N VAL A 151 -12.74 7.43 -16.96
CA VAL A 151 -11.77 6.84 -16.03
C VAL A 151 -12.49 5.88 -15.09
N ARG A 152 -11.97 4.65 -14.97
CA ARG A 152 -12.49 3.61 -14.07
C ARG A 152 -11.39 3.10 -13.17
N PHE A 153 -11.73 2.74 -11.94
CA PHE A 153 -10.80 2.08 -11.04
C PHE A 153 -10.94 0.56 -11.16
N GLU A 154 -9.79 -0.12 -11.20
CA GLU A 154 -9.72 -1.56 -10.96
C GLU A 154 -9.64 -1.80 -9.43
N PRO A 155 -9.96 -3.02 -8.97
CA PRO A 155 -10.02 -3.36 -7.54
C PRO A 155 -8.81 -2.91 -6.71
N PHE A 156 -9.09 -2.56 -5.46
CA PHE A 156 -8.12 -2.05 -4.51
C PHE A 156 -7.44 -3.21 -3.79
N GLN A 157 -6.17 -3.01 -3.46
CA GLN A 157 -5.49 -3.88 -2.53
C GLN A 157 -4.90 -3.04 -1.41
N VAL A 158 -5.48 -3.20 -0.23
CA VAL A 158 -5.03 -2.51 0.98
C VAL A 158 -3.96 -3.35 1.66
N ALA A 159 -2.93 -2.71 2.18
CA ALA A 159 -1.86 -3.37 2.92
C ALA A 159 -1.57 -2.67 4.24
N LYS A 160 -1.22 -3.47 5.24
CA LYS A 160 -0.84 -3.02 6.58
C LYS A 160 0.26 -3.90 7.14
N ALA A 161 1.40 -3.31 7.50
CA ALA A 161 2.40 -4.04 8.26
C ALA A 161 1.99 -4.15 9.74
N VAL A 162 2.24 -5.31 10.33
CA VAL A 162 2.05 -5.60 11.75
C VAL A 162 3.42 -5.99 12.31
N PRO A 163 4.10 -5.11 13.05
CA PRO A 163 5.47 -5.33 13.50
C PRO A 163 5.68 -6.68 14.17
N GLY A 164 6.71 -7.40 13.74
CA GLY A 164 7.08 -8.71 14.28
C GLY A 164 6.20 -9.86 13.81
N ILE A 165 5.04 -9.59 13.21
CA ILE A 165 4.10 -10.62 12.73
C ILE A 165 4.21 -10.79 11.20
N GLY A 166 4.03 -9.72 10.43
CA GLY A 166 3.96 -9.79 8.97
C GLY A 166 3.21 -8.63 8.35
N ALA A 167 2.96 -8.71 7.04
CA ALA A 167 2.13 -7.75 6.32
C ALA A 167 0.77 -8.38 5.98
N LEU A 168 -0.30 -7.69 6.36
CA LEU A 168 -1.64 -7.97 5.89
C LEU A 168 -1.79 -7.37 4.49
N ARG A 169 -2.26 -8.18 3.53
CA ARG A 169 -2.89 -7.70 2.30
C ARG A 169 -4.37 -8.04 2.40
N ILE A 170 -5.21 -7.04 2.19
CA ILE A 170 -6.65 -7.12 2.41
C ILE A 170 -7.32 -6.76 1.09
N GLY A 171 -8.29 -7.57 0.68
CA GLY A 171 -9.15 -7.35 -0.48
C GLY A 171 -10.59 -7.73 -0.15
N ARG A 172 -11.51 -7.44 -1.05
CA ARG A 172 -12.91 -7.89 -0.94
C ARG A 172 -13.05 -9.34 -1.41
N PRO A 173 -14.04 -10.08 -0.90
CA PRO A 173 -14.40 -11.39 -1.43
C PRO A 173 -14.68 -11.32 -2.94
N GLY A 174 -14.06 -12.20 -3.71
CA GLY A 174 -14.22 -12.27 -5.17
C GLY A 174 -13.27 -11.36 -5.98
N GLU A 175 -12.45 -10.53 -5.32
CA GLU A 175 -11.42 -9.76 -6.03
C GLU A 175 -10.25 -10.62 -6.50
N ALA A 176 -9.70 -10.27 -7.66
CA ALA A 176 -8.53 -10.94 -8.21
C ALA A 176 -7.33 -10.82 -7.26
N GLY A 177 -6.58 -11.91 -7.09
CA GLY A 177 -5.42 -11.98 -6.19
C GLY A 177 -5.72 -12.61 -4.83
N PHE A 178 -6.99 -12.84 -4.50
CA PHE A 178 -7.44 -13.52 -3.29
C PHE A 178 -8.16 -14.83 -3.63
N ASP A 179 -7.39 -15.84 -4.04
CA ASP A 179 -7.92 -17.17 -4.30
C ASP A 179 -8.20 -17.91 -2.98
N ILE A 180 -9.49 -18.03 -2.64
CA ILE A 180 -9.99 -18.75 -1.46
C ILE A 180 -10.09 -20.23 -1.82
N PRO A 181 -9.39 -21.13 -1.09
CA PRO A 181 -9.50 -22.56 -1.35
C PRO A 181 -10.95 -23.06 -1.27
N ARG A 182 -11.31 -23.99 -2.17
CA ARG A 182 -12.68 -24.56 -2.25
C ARG A 182 -12.98 -25.61 -1.18
N PHE A 183 -12.00 -25.96 -0.36
CA PHE A 183 -12.13 -26.91 0.76
C PHE A 183 -12.15 -26.16 2.09
N ARG A 184 -12.73 -26.77 3.12
CA ARG A 184 -12.85 -26.16 4.46
C ARG A 184 -11.49 -25.87 5.07
N GLY A 185 -11.33 -24.65 5.57
CA GLY A 185 -10.20 -24.22 6.37
C GLY A 185 -10.43 -24.52 7.85
N ARG A 186 -9.56 -23.97 8.69
CA ARG A 186 -9.74 -23.93 10.14
C ARG A 186 -10.75 -22.85 10.47
N SER A 187 -11.89 -23.23 11.04
CA SER A 187 -12.91 -22.27 11.47
C SER A 187 -12.43 -21.41 12.64
N THR A 188 -12.79 -20.14 12.60
CA THR A 188 -12.60 -19.18 13.70
C THR A 188 -13.96 -18.54 14.03
N ARG A 189 -13.97 -17.66 15.04
CA ARG A 189 -15.15 -16.84 15.35
C ARG A 189 -15.59 -15.92 14.21
N HIS A 190 -14.69 -15.58 13.28
CA HIS A 190 -14.89 -14.53 12.27
C HIS A 190 -14.86 -15.04 10.83
N GLY A 191 -14.49 -16.29 10.61
CA GLY A 191 -14.31 -16.83 9.27
C GLY A 191 -13.55 -18.16 9.25
N GLU A 192 -12.83 -18.38 8.16
CA GLU A 192 -11.99 -19.57 7.98
C GLU A 192 -10.55 -19.17 7.66
N ILE A 193 -9.60 -19.96 8.15
CA ILE A 193 -8.17 -19.78 7.93
C ILE A 193 -7.58 -20.94 7.12
N TRP A 194 -6.71 -20.63 6.17
CA TRP A 194 -5.90 -21.60 5.43
C TRP A 194 -4.41 -21.26 5.51
N ARG A 195 -3.58 -22.29 5.49
CA ARG A 195 -2.14 -22.19 5.24
C ARG A 195 -1.88 -22.39 3.75
N ARG A 196 -1.00 -21.59 3.16
CA ARG A 196 -0.59 -21.73 1.76
C ARG A 196 0.92 -21.61 1.64
N PRO A 197 1.60 -22.58 1.00
CA PRO A 197 3.03 -22.44 0.74
C PRO A 197 3.29 -21.26 -0.20
N LEU A 198 4.35 -20.50 0.07
CA LEU A 198 4.79 -19.39 -0.77
C LEU A 198 5.64 -19.85 -1.96
N GLY A 199 6.14 -21.09 -1.95
CA GLY A 199 7.07 -21.60 -2.96
C GLY A 199 8.31 -20.71 -3.07
N ASP A 200 8.72 -20.36 -4.30
CA ASP A 200 9.83 -19.43 -4.54
C ASP A 200 9.64 -18.05 -3.89
N GLY A 201 8.37 -17.66 -3.66
CA GLY A 201 8.01 -16.44 -2.95
C GLY A 201 8.44 -16.43 -1.48
N ALA A 202 8.83 -17.58 -0.90
CA ALA A 202 9.35 -17.70 0.46
C ALA A 202 10.78 -17.14 0.62
N ARG A 203 11.53 -17.00 -0.48
CA ARG A 203 12.97 -16.68 -0.42
C ARG A 203 13.22 -15.37 0.34
N GLY A 204 13.98 -15.47 1.42
CA GLY A 204 14.34 -14.33 2.27
C GLY A 204 13.24 -13.88 3.24
N ARG A 205 12.17 -14.65 3.42
CA ARG A 205 11.13 -14.39 4.42
C ARG A 205 11.36 -15.19 5.70
N ALA A 206 10.79 -14.72 6.80
CA ALA A 206 10.87 -15.41 8.09
C ALA A 206 10.12 -16.75 8.13
N ARG A 207 9.14 -16.95 7.24
CA ARG A 207 8.32 -18.15 7.12
C ARG A 207 8.07 -18.48 5.65
N ASP A 208 7.86 -19.75 5.34
CA ASP A 208 7.68 -20.29 3.97
C ASP A 208 6.21 -20.42 3.55
N GLU A 209 5.28 -20.07 4.44
CA GLU A 209 3.85 -20.05 4.20
C GLU A 209 3.25 -18.66 4.45
N LEU A 210 2.13 -18.39 3.76
CA LEU A 210 1.21 -17.33 4.13
C LEU A 210 -0.02 -17.93 4.81
N LEU A 211 -0.66 -17.12 5.65
CA LEU A 211 -1.97 -17.44 6.21
C LEU A 211 -3.04 -16.63 5.50
N LEU A 212 -4.12 -17.27 5.09
CA LEU A 212 -5.27 -16.65 4.46
C LEU A 212 -6.44 -16.69 5.45
N LEU A 213 -7.03 -15.56 5.81
CA LEU A 213 -8.29 -15.44 6.53
C LEU A 213 -9.36 -14.94 5.56
N ALA A 214 -10.46 -15.66 5.42
CA ALA A 214 -11.64 -15.17 4.71
C ALA A 214 -12.79 -14.96 5.69
N THR A 215 -13.35 -13.75 5.68
CA THR A 215 -14.57 -13.38 6.41
C THR A 215 -15.70 -13.12 5.40
N SER A 216 -16.90 -12.79 5.89
CA SER A 216 -18.00 -12.39 5.01
C SER A 216 -17.76 -11.08 4.25
N THR A 217 -16.88 -10.22 4.75
CA THR A 217 -16.64 -8.88 4.20
C THR A 217 -15.26 -8.69 3.61
N ALA A 218 -14.26 -9.50 3.99
CA ALA A 218 -12.87 -9.31 3.59
C ALA A 218 -12.13 -10.63 3.38
N VAL A 219 -11.10 -10.60 2.55
CA VAL A 219 -10.09 -11.66 2.44
C VAL A 219 -8.73 -11.06 2.78
N THR A 220 -8.05 -11.66 3.74
CA THR A 220 -6.80 -11.16 4.31
C THR A 220 -5.70 -12.20 4.16
N GLN A 221 -4.61 -11.84 3.49
CA GLN A 221 -3.37 -12.61 3.47
C GLN A 221 -2.39 -12.02 4.48
N LEU A 222 -2.00 -12.81 5.48
CA LEU A 222 -0.86 -12.50 6.34
C LEU A 222 0.40 -13.10 5.73
N ILE A 223 1.27 -12.22 5.22
CA ILE A 223 2.50 -12.59 4.52
C ILE A 223 3.70 -12.28 5.42
N PRO A 224 4.59 -13.24 5.69
CA PRO A 224 5.81 -13.00 6.45
C PRO A 224 6.79 -12.11 5.67
N GLY A 225 7.37 -11.14 6.33
CA GLY A 225 8.50 -10.34 5.88
C GLY A 225 9.85 -10.94 6.30
N PRO A 226 10.96 -10.35 5.84
CA PRO A 226 12.32 -10.81 6.14
C PRO A 226 12.76 -10.60 7.60
N ARG A 227 12.11 -9.66 8.31
CA ARG A 227 12.51 -9.23 9.66
C ARG A 227 11.46 -9.56 10.72
N ASP A 228 10.41 -10.28 10.35
CA ASP A 228 9.39 -10.68 11.32
C ASP A 228 9.94 -11.78 12.22
N THR A 229 9.49 -11.78 13.47
CA THR A 229 10.04 -12.63 14.54
C THR A 229 9.03 -13.68 15.01
N ALA A 230 7.75 -13.53 14.66
CA ALA A 230 6.71 -14.50 14.99
C ALA A 230 6.92 -15.81 14.22
N ASP A 231 6.86 -16.91 14.97
CA ASP A 231 6.74 -18.25 14.39
C ASP A 231 5.33 -18.48 13.80
N ALA A 232 5.14 -19.67 13.21
CA ALA A 232 3.89 -20.02 12.54
C ALA A 232 2.69 -20.05 13.50
N ASP A 233 2.88 -20.51 14.73
CA ASP A 233 1.81 -20.64 15.72
C ASP A 233 1.40 -19.28 16.30
N THR A 234 2.36 -18.40 16.56
CA THR A 234 2.12 -17.01 16.96
C THR A 234 1.37 -16.25 15.88
N ALA A 235 1.77 -16.41 14.62
CA ALA A 235 1.08 -15.77 13.50
C ALA A 235 -0.33 -16.33 13.26
N LEU A 236 -0.54 -17.63 13.49
CA LEU A 236 -1.86 -18.25 13.43
C LEU A 236 -2.75 -17.71 14.55
N ALA A 237 -2.29 -17.73 15.80
CA ALA A 237 -3.03 -17.20 16.94
C ALA A 237 -3.39 -15.72 16.76
N PHE A 238 -2.46 -14.93 16.20
CA PHE A 238 -2.72 -13.54 15.80
C PHE A 238 -3.93 -13.45 14.86
N LEU A 239 -3.98 -14.28 13.83
CA LEU A 239 -5.03 -14.23 12.80
C LEU A 239 -6.37 -14.80 13.31
N GLU A 240 -6.35 -15.77 14.23
CA GLU A 240 -7.57 -16.30 14.89
C GLU A 240 -8.30 -15.25 15.72
N GLU A 241 -7.53 -14.35 16.37
CA GLU A 241 -8.07 -13.25 17.16
C GLU A 241 -8.39 -12.01 16.33
N LEU A 242 -7.83 -11.88 15.13
CA LEU A 242 -8.01 -10.71 14.29
C LEU A 242 -9.42 -10.66 13.69
N THR A 243 -10.13 -9.57 13.94
CA THR A 243 -11.33 -9.19 13.20
C THR A 243 -10.93 -8.26 12.07
N VAL A 244 -11.38 -8.54 10.85
CA VAL A 244 -11.19 -7.66 9.68
C VAL A 244 -12.55 -7.40 9.06
N SER A 245 -13.01 -6.14 9.08
CA SER A 245 -14.18 -5.71 8.34
C SER A 245 -13.80 -4.82 7.17
N TRP A 246 -14.57 -4.94 6.08
CA TRP A 246 -14.51 -4.04 4.94
C TRP A 246 -15.94 -3.64 4.60
N GLU A 247 -16.28 -2.40 4.91
CA GLU A 247 -17.62 -1.85 4.75
C GLU A 247 -17.66 -0.94 3.51
N PRO A 248 -18.70 -1.03 2.66
CA PRO A 248 -18.87 -0.11 1.55
C PRO A 248 -19.07 1.34 2.04
N ALA A 249 -18.84 2.30 1.15
CA ALA A 249 -19.05 3.73 1.40
C ALA A 249 -20.53 4.07 1.67
#